data_AF-A0A3R6RHM8-F1
#
_entry.id   AF-A0A3R6RHM8-F1
#
_cell.length_a   1.000
_cell.length_b   1.000
_cell.length_c   1.000
_cell.angle_alpha   90.00
_cell.angle_beta   90.00
_cell.angle_gamma   90.00
#
_symmetry.space_group_name_H-M   'P 1'
#
loop_
_entity.id
_entity.type
_entity.pdbx_description
1 polymer ?
#
loop_
_entity_poly.entity_id
_entity_poly.type
_entity_poly.pdbx_seq_one_letter_code
_entity_poly.pdbx_strand_id
1 'polypeptide(L)'
;MRYIILLIFLVVWLYILHVTKKAKLPFWHFLWGSAGLFVIIFVGFKDVLTQPMANIVAAVAGIVGKMTGVFEPYYKYGIIFVESAKDSITLKIDFECSGIIEITAFLSLLIFFNVYSRYEKVIIGCIGTVYIIVANALRIILICLIIHFKGVDYYYISHALIGRIFFYILSIILYFYVFTKAQIISQKVGGFGYVDDNK
;
A
#
# COMPACT_ATOMS: atom_id res chain seq x y z
N MET A 1 13.65 -5.71 -24.54
CA MET A 1 13.16 -7.03 -24.05
C MET A 1 12.08 -6.89 -22.97
N ARG A 2 12.33 -6.17 -21.85
CA ARG A 2 11.34 -5.93 -20.77
C ARG A 2 9.95 -5.48 -21.25
N TYR A 3 9.88 -4.45 -22.10
CA TYR A 3 8.60 -3.93 -22.60
C TYR A 3 7.85 -4.90 -23.53
N ILE A 4 8.58 -5.74 -24.27
CA ILE A 4 7.97 -6.76 -25.15
C ILE A 4 7.33 -7.85 -24.30
N ILE A 5 8.00 -8.30 -23.24
CA ILE A 5 7.47 -9.28 -22.29
C ILE A 5 6.21 -8.72 -21.59
N LEU A 6 6.25 -7.46 -21.14
CA LEU A 6 5.10 -6.79 -20.55
C LEU A 6 3.92 -6.69 -21.51
N LEU A 7 4.18 -6.40 -22.79
CA LEU A 7 3.13 -6.31 -23.80
C LEU A 7 2.48 -7.67 -24.08
N ILE A 8 3.28 -8.74 -24.20
CA ILE A 8 2.76 -10.11 -24.33
C ILE A 8 1.93 -10.47 -23.10
N PHE A 9 2.43 -10.19 -21.90
CA PHE A 9 1.72 -10.43 -20.66
C PHE A 9 0.39 -9.67 -20.60
N LEU A 10 0.37 -8.40 -21.03
CA LEU A 10 -0.83 -7.57 -21.08
C LEU A 10 -1.89 -8.16 -22.01
N VAL A 11 -1.50 -8.65 -23.19
CA VAL A 11 -2.43 -9.30 -24.13
C VAL A 11 -3.01 -10.58 -23.53
N VAL A 12 -2.17 -11.43 -22.94
CA VAL A 12 -2.62 -12.66 -22.25
C VAL A 12 -3.54 -12.35 -21.08
N TRP A 13 -3.21 -11.33 -20.29
CA TRP A 13 -4.01 -10.89 -19.15
C TRP A 13 -5.39 -10.37 -19.57
N LEU A 14 -5.45 -9.53 -20.62
CA LEU A 14 -6.72 -9.06 -21.17
C LEU A 14 -7.59 -10.22 -21.70
N TYR A 15 -6.96 -11.23 -22.32
CA TYR A 15 -7.67 -12.44 -22.75
C TYR A 15 -8.26 -13.20 -21.57
N ILE A 16 -7.50 -13.43 -20.49
CA ILE A 16 -8.00 -14.08 -19.26
C ILE A 16 -9.16 -13.28 -18.66
N LEU A 17 -9.06 -11.96 -18.61
CA LEU A 17 -10.15 -11.10 -18.12
C LEU A 17 -11.42 -11.22 -18.97
N HIS A 18 -11.27 -11.30 -20.29
CA HIS A 18 -12.40 -11.48 -21.20
C HIS A 18 -13.08 -12.84 -20.97
N VAL A 19 -12.30 -13.92 -20.91
CA VAL A 19 -12.80 -15.29 -20.70
C VAL A 19 -13.50 -15.42 -19.35
N THR A 20 -12.89 -14.94 -18.26
CA THR A 20 -13.47 -15.02 -16.90
C THR A 20 -14.76 -14.22 -16.78
N LYS A 21 -14.85 -13.06 -17.45
CA LYS A 21 -16.07 -12.26 -17.53
C LYS A 21 -17.18 -12.99 -18.30
N LYS A 22 -16.85 -13.59 -19.45
CA LYS A 22 -17.82 -14.35 -20.26
C LYS A 22 -18.32 -15.60 -19.55
N ALA A 23 -17.44 -16.28 -18.79
CA ALA A 23 -17.76 -17.46 -18.00
C ALA A 23 -18.57 -17.15 -16.72
N LYS A 24 -18.86 -15.87 -16.42
CA LYS A 24 -19.57 -15.43 -15.20
C LYS A 24 -18.91 -15.95 -13.92
N LEU A 25 -17.58 -15.95 -13.88
CA LEU A 25 -16.78 -16.37 -12.73
C LEU A 25 -16.25 -15.15 -11.97
N PRO A 26 -17.04 -14.55 -11.03
CA PRO A 26 -16.68 -13.27 -10.40
C PRO A 26 -15.40 -13.35 -9.56
N PHE A 27 -15.20 -14.47 -8.86
CA PHE A 27 -14.00 -14.70 -8.04
C PHE A 27 -12.73 -14.74 -8.89
N TRP A 28 -12.73 -15.54 -9.96
CA TRP A 28 -11.57 -15.66 -10.85
C TRP A 28 -11.27 -14.37 -11.60
N HIS A 29 -12.31 -13.63 -11.98
CA HIS A 29 -12.15 -12.31 -12.57
C HIS A 29 -11.48 -11.33 -11.61
N PHE A 30 -11.87 -11.33 -10.33
CA PHE A 30 -11.27 -10.51 -9.29
C PHE A 30 -9.80 -10.88 -9.05
N LEU A 31 -9.51 -12.17 -8.88
CA LEU A 31 -8.17 -12.67 -8.56
C LEU A 31 -7.17 -12.38 -9.68
N TRP A 32 -7.47 -12.80 -10.91
CA TRP A 32 -6.59 -12.58 -12.06
C TRP A 32 -6.51 -11.12 -12.46
N GLY A 33 -7.60 -10.37 -12.28
CA GLY A 33 -7.62 -8.93 -12.52
C GLY A 33 -6.71 -8.17 -11.58
N SER A 34 -6.91 -8.31 -10.27
CA SER A 34 -6.09 -7.62 -9.28
C SER A 34 -4.61 -8.04 -9.34
N ALA A 35 -4.33 -9.34 -9.44
CA ALA A 35 -2.94 -9.83 -9.52
C ALA A 35 -2.23 -9.36 -10.79
N GLY A 36 -2.88 -9.45 -11.95
CA GLY A 36 -2.26 -9.01 -13.20
C GLY A 36 -2.09 -7.50 -13.28
N LEU A 37 -3.05 -6.71 -12.80
CA LEU A 37 -2.92 -5.25 -12.72
C LEU A 37 -1.76 -4.85 -11.80
N PHE A 38 -1.61 -5.51 -10.66
CA PHE A 38 -0.49 -5.30 -9.75
C PHE A 38 0.85 -5.53 -10.44
N VAL A 39 1.01 -6.67 -11.14
CA VAL A 39 2.25 -7.01 -11.87
C VAL A 39 2.54 -5.98 -12.97
N ILE A 40 1.53 -5.56 -13.73
CA ILE A 40 1.69 -4.58 -14.81
C ILE A 40 2.17 -3.24 -14.26
N ILE A 41 1.52 -2.72 -13.21
CA ILE A 41 1.91 -1.43 -12.62
C ILE A 41 3.28 -1.55 -11.97
N PHE A 42 3.52 -2.61 -11.18
CA PHE A 42 4.77 -2.77 -10.46
C PHE A 42 5.95 -2.97 -11.40
N VAL A 43 5.90 -3.93 -12.32
CA VAL A 43 7.04 -4.21 -13.22
C VAL A 43 7.20 -3.10 -14.28
N GLY A 44 6.11 -2.48 -14.72
CA GLY A 44 6.13 -1.43 -15.75
C GLY A 44 6.57 -0.06 -15.22
N PHE A 45 6.16 0.31 -14.00
CA PHE A 45 6.26 1.68 -13.51
C PHE A 45 7.00 1.83 -12.18
N LYS A 46 7.44 0.75 -11.52
CA LYS A 46 8.19 0.84 -10.25
C LYS A 46 9.36 1.81 -10.32
N ASP A 47 10.21 1.72 -11.33
CA ASP A 47 11.43 2.55 -11.43
C ASP A 47 11.09 4.05 -11.48
N VAL A 48 9.99 4.40 -12.15
CA VAL A 48 9.53 5.79 -12.32
C VAL A 48 8.82 6.28 -11.05
N LEU A 49 8.01 5.43 -10.42
CA LEU A 49 7.18 5.79 -9.27
C LEU A 49 7.91 5.70 -7.92
N THR A 50 9.01 4.94 -7.82
CA THR A 50 9.72 4.75 -6.55
C THR A 50 10.32 6.06 -6.04
N GLN A 51 10.97 6.83 -6.91
CA GLN A 51 11.58 8.11 -6.55
C GLN A 51 10.57 9.15 -6.02
N PRO A 52 9.47 9.48 -6.72
CA PRO A 52 8.51 10.45 -6.20
C PRO A 52 7.85 9.96 -4.91
N MET A 53 7.56 8.65 -4.79
CA MET A 53 7.02 8.09 -3.54
C MET A 53 8.03 8.19 -2.39
N ALA A 54 9.29 7.86 -2.62
CA ALA A 54 10.35 7.99 -1.64
C ALA A 54 10.51 9.45 -1.18
N ASN A 55 10.43 10.40 -2.10
CA ASN A 55 10.52 11.83 -1.80
C ASN A 55 9.35 12.32 -0.95
N ILE A 56 8.12 11.89 -1.26
CA ILE A 56 6.92 12.22 -0.47
C ILE A 56 7.05 11.65 0.94
N VAL A 57 7.41 10.38 1.05
CA VAL A 57 7.56 9.72 2.35
C VAL A 57 8.67 10.37 3.17
N ALA A 58 9.81 10.70 2.56
CA ALA A 58 10.89 11.44 3.20
C ALA A 58 10.45 12.82 3.68
N ALA A 59 9.64 13.53 2.88
CA ALA A 59 9.09 14.83 3.26
C ALA A 59 8.13 14.70 4.46
N VAL A 60 7.21 13.72 4.44
CA VAL A 60 6.26 13.48 5.54
C VAL A 60 7.00 13.07 6.82
N ALA A 61 7.94 12.13 6.73
CA ALA A 61 8.79 11.75 7.86
C ALA A 61 9.62 12.94 8.36
N GLY A 62 10.11 13.76 7.43
CA GLY A 62 10.93 14.92 7.70
C GLY A 62 10.26 16.03 8.50
N ILE A 63 8.93 16.15 8.43
CA ILE A 63 8.16 17.06 9.30
C ILE A 63 8.40 16.70 10.77
N VAL A 64 8.35 15.40 11.09
CA VAL A 64 8.60 14.91 12.44
C VAL A 64 10.07 15.09 12.82
N GLY A 65 11.00 14.79 11.91
CA GLY A 65 12.43 14.99 12.14
C GLY A 65 12.80 16.45 12.47
N LYS A 66 12.21 17.42 11.77
CA LYS A 66 12.40 18.85 12.07
C LYS A 66 11.81 19.29 13.41
N MET A 67 10.68 18.72 13.81
CA MET A 67 10.08 19.03 15.11
C MET A 67 10.85 18.43 16.28
N THR A 68 11.39 17.21 16.12
CA THR A 68 12.07 16.49 17.20
C THR A 68 13.57 16.73 17.23
N GLY A 69 14.18 17.17 16.12
CA GLY A 69 15.62 17.31 15.97
C GLY A 69 16.38 15.99 15.88
N VAL A 70 15.67 14.86 15.70
CA VAL A 70 16.25 13.50 15.80
C VAL A 70 16.94 13.05 14.51
N PHE A 71 16.50 13.56 13.35
CA PHE A 71 17.04 13.16 12.05
C PHE A 71 16.82 14.23 10.97
N GLU A 72 17.74 14.28 10.00
CA GLU A 72 17.72 15.25 8.90
C GLU A 72 17.22 14.60 7.58
N PRO A 73 16.09 15.08 7.02
CA PRO A 73 15.53 14.54 5.79
C PRO A 73 16.11 15.22 4.53
N TYR A 74 16.76 14.44 3.66
CA TYR A 74 17.16 14.83 2.31
C TYR A 74 16.12 14.38 1.29
N TYR A 75 14.96 15.03 1.34
CA TYR A 75 13.75 14.64 0.60
C TYR A 75 13.90 14.59 -0.92
N LYS A 76 14.82 15.35 -1.52
CA LYS A 76 15.05 15.31 -2.98
C LYS A 76 15.64 13.98 -3.47
N TYR A 77 16.37 13.29 -2.58
CA TYR A 77 17.09 12.06 -2.88
C TYR A 77 16.45 10.83 -2.24
N GLY A 78 15.35 11.00 -1.48
CA GLY A 78 14.75 9.92 -0.69
C GLY A 78 15.70 9.39 0.37
N ILE A 79 16.52 10.26 0.98
CA ILE A 79 17.52 9.89 1.98
C ILE A 79 17.17 10.53 3.32
N ILE A 80 17.38 9.80 4.41
CA ILE A 80 17.26 10.31 5.78
C ILE A 80 18.57 10.06 6.50
N PHE A 81 19.11 11.12 7.09
CA PHE A 81 20.34 11.05 7.88
C PHE A 81 19.99 11.02 9.37
N VAL A 82 20.50 10.02 10.08
CA VAL A 82 20.28 9.84 11.51
C VAL A 82 21.62 9.86 12.20
N GLU A 83 21.80 10.81 13.11
CA GLU A 83 22.95 10.86 14.02
C GLU A 83 22.60 10.11 15.31
N SER A 84 23.49 9.23 15.76
CA SER A 84 23.47 8.65 17.10
C SER A 84 24.71 9.12 17.87
N ALA A 85 24.71 8.97 19.19
CA ALA A 85 25.74 9.51 20.08
C ALA A 85 27.18 9.02 19.79
N LYS A 86 27.34 7.92 19.02
CA LYS A 86 28.65 7.35 18.65
C LYS A 86 28.89 7.24 17.14
N ASP A 87 27.83 7.11 16.33
CA ASP A 87 27.91 6.85 14.89
C ASP A 87 26.73 7.50 14.16
N SER A 88 26.89 7.76 12.86
CA SER A 88 25.81 8.25 11.99
C SER A 88 25.52 7.25 10.89
N ILE A 89 24.25 7.17 10.47
CA ILE A 89 23.83 6.33 9.37
C ILE A 89 22.96 7.11 8.38
N THR A 90 23.21 6.85 7.10
CA THR A 90 22.41 7.36 6.00
C THR A 90 21.44 6.28 5.54
N LEU A 91 20.15 6.51 5.73
CA LEU A 91 19.07 5.61 5.34
C LEU A 91 18.53 6.01 3.96
N LYS A 92 18.78 5.16 2.97
CA LYS A 92 18.17 5.31 1.65
C LYS A 92 16.80 4.65 1.64
N ILE A 93 15.78 5.37 1.17
CA ILE A 93 14.42 4.83 1.01
C ILE A 93 14.36 4.09 -0.32
N ASP A 94 14.46 2.76 -0.23
CA ASP A 94 14.24 1.88 -1.38
C ASP A 94 12.74 1.63 -1.62
N PHE A 95 12.43 0.87 -2.67
CA PHE A 95 11.05 0.58 -3.06
C PHE A 95 10.21 -0.04 -1.93
N GLU A 96 10.80 -0.90 -1.09
CA GLU A 96 10.14 -1.50 0.08
C GLU A 96 9.73 -0.45 1.11
N CYS A 97 10.50 0.64 1.18
CA CYS A 97 10.27 1.71 2.11
C CYS A 97 9.56 2.92 1.53
N SER A 98 9.28 2.93 0.23
CA SER A 98 8.54 4.00 -0.44
C SER A 98 7.02 3.85 -0.31
N GLY A 99 6.52 2.67 0.10
CA GLY A 99 5.09 2.36 0.12
C GLY A 99 4.50 2.01 -1.26
N ILE A 100 5.32 1.94 -2.31
CA ILE A 100 4.84 1.68 -3.68
C ILE A 100 4.22 0.29 -3.85
N ILE A 101 4.79 -0.74 -3.20
CA ILE A 101 4.29 -2.12 -3.28
C ILE A 101 2.86 -2.14 -2.73
N GLU A 102 2.65 -1.51 -1.58
CA GLU A 102 1.40 -1.57 -0.85
C GLU A 102 0.32 -0.71 -1.48
N ILE A 103 0.66 0.50 -1.94
CA ILE A 103 -0.28 1.34 -2.69
C ILE A 103 -0.72 0.62 -3.97
N THR A 104 0.22 0.03 -4.71
CA THR A 104 -0.09 -0.66 -5.96
C THR A 104 -0.95 -1.90 -5.69
N ALA A 105 -0.64 -2.67 -4.64
CA ALA A 105 -1.43 -3.84 -4.24
C ALA A 105 -2.85 -3.43 -3.82
N PHE A 106 -2.97 -2.40 -2.99
CA PHE A 106 -4.24 -1.86 -2.52
C PHE A 106 -5.13 -1.38 -3.67
N LEU A 107 -4.60 -0.55 -4.56
CA LEU A 107 -5.35 -0.03 -5.72
C LEU A 107 -5.75 -1.14 -6.68
N SER A 108 -4.87 -2.13 -6.90
CA SER A 108 -5.16 -3.25 -7.79
C SER A 108 -6.30 -4.12 -7.26
N LEU A 109 -6.35 -4.35 -5.95
CA LEU A 109 -7.48 -5.03 -5.31
C LEU A 109 -8.75 -4.19 -5.41
N LEU A 110 -8.68 -2.89 -5.08
CA LEU A 110 -9.85 -2.00 -5.05
C LEU A 110 -10.52 -1.84 -6.43
N ILE A 111 -9.74 -1.76 -7.50
CA ILE A 111 -10.25 -1.61 -8.87
C ILE A 111 -11.15 -2.80 -9.25
N PHE A 112 -10.74 -4.02 -8.92
CA PHE A 112 -11.48 -5.23 -9.24
C PHE A 112 -12.53 -5.60 -8.19
N PHE A 113 -12.54 -4.96 -7.02
CA PHE A 113 -13.49 -5.25 -5.95
C PHE A 113 -14.92 -4.87 -6.36
N ASN A 114 -15.83 -5.84 -6.49
CA ASN A 114 -17.16 -5.62 -7.07
C ASN A 114 -18.21 -5.04 -6.11
N VAL A 115 -17.85 -4.76 -4.85
CA VAL A 115 -18.79 -4.24 -3.84
C VAL A 115 -19.02 -2.74 -3.99
N TYR A 116 -17.99 -1.98 -4.36
CA TYR A 116 -18.06 -0.52 -4.48
C TYR A 116 -18.45 -0.06 -5.89
N SER A 117 -19.19 1.05 -5.96
CA SER A 117 -19.42 1.79 -7.19
C SER A 117 -18.13 2.44 -7.71
N ARG A 118 -18.15 2.90 -8.97
CA ARG A 118 -16.96 3.52 -9.60
C ARG A 118 -16.49 4.77 -8.86
N TYR A 119 -17.42 5.61 -8.38
CA TYR A 119 -17.09 6.82 -7.64
C TYR A 119 -16.54 6.51 -6.24
N GLU A 120 -17.15 5.57 -5.52
CA GLU A 120 -16.65 5.13 -4.21
C GLU A 120 -15.23 4.57 -4.30
N LYS A 121 -14.92 3.79 -5.35
CA LYS A 121 -13.56 3.28 -5.58
C LYS A 121 -12.53 4.40 -5.71
N VAL A 122 -12.86 5.50 -6.38
CA VAL A 122 -11.92 6.62 -6.54
C VAL A 122 -11.69 7.30 -5.19
N ILE A 123 -12.75 7.59 -4.44
CA ILE A 123 -12.64 8.25 -3.13
C ILE A 123 -11.87 7.38 -2.13
N ILE A 124 -12.26 6.10 -2.01
CA ILE A 124 -11.60 5.13 -1.13
C ILE A 124 -10.16 4.88 -1.59
N GLY A 125 -9.92 4.88 -2.90
CA GLY A 125 -8.59 4.76 -3.49
C GLY A 125 -7.67 5.91 -3.05
N CYS A 126 -8.14 7.15 -3.14
CA CYS A 126 -7.41 8.32 -2.70
C CYS A 126 -7.14 8.29 -1.18
N ILE A 127 -8.18 8.04 -0.37
CA ILE A 127 -8.05 7.99 1.09
C ILE A 127 -7.08 6.87 1.51
N GLY A 128 -7.23 5.68 0.95
CA GLY A 128 -6.36 4.54 1.25
C GLY A 128 -4.92 4.77 0.82
N THR A 129 -4.70 5.43 -0.32
CA THR A 129 -3.35 5.81 -0.77
C THR A 129 -2.69 6.76 0.22
N VAL A 130 -3.40 7.80 0.66
CA VAL A 130 -2.89 8.73 1.68
C VAL A 130 -2.60 8.00 2.99
N TYR A 131 -3.49 7.11 3.43
CA TYR A 131 -3.28 6.31 4.63
C TYR A 131 -2.01 5.47 4.55
N ILE A 132 -1.77 4.77 3.44
CA ILE A 132 -0.57 3.95 3.26
C ILE A 132 0.69 4.79 3.26
N ILE A 133 0.69 5.97 2.62
CA ILE A 133 1.82 6.91 2.64
C ILE A 133 2.14 7.32 4.09
N VAL A 134 1.13 7.67 4.87
CA VAL A 134 1.30 8.06 6.29
C VAL A 134 1.80 6.88 7.12
N ALA A 135 1.20 5.69 6.98
CA ALA A 135 1.64 4.49 7.69
C ALA A 135 3.11 4.14 7.37
N ASN A 136 3.49 4.31 6.11
CA ASN A 136 4.85 4.06 5.64
C ASN A 136 5.84 5.13 6.17
N ALA A 137 5.42 6.40 6.26
CA ALA A 137 6.22 7.44 6.91
C ALA A 137 6.40 7.17 8.41
N LEU A 138 5.33 6.77 9.12
CA LEU A 138 5.40 6.37 10.54
C LEU A 138 6.35 5.20 10.75
N ARG A 139 6.38 4.22 9.83
CA ARG A 139 7.36 3.13 9.86
C ARG A 139 8.80 3.65 9.87
N ILE A 140 9.10 4.59 8.98
CA ILE A 140 10.45 5.16 8.86
C ILE A 140 10.80 5.98 10.10
N ILE A 141 9.87 6.80 10.60
CA ILE A 141 10.06 7.56 11.84
C ILE A 141 10.40 6.61 13.00
N LEU A 142 9.67 5.51 13.14
CA LEU A 142 9.92 4.51 14.17
C LEU A 142 11.33 3.91 14.04
N ILE A 143 11.77 3.58 12.82
CA ILE A 143 13.12 3.07 12.58
C ILE A 143 14.18 4.11 12.99
N CYS A 144 14.00 5.37 12.58
CA CYS A 144 14.94 6.45 12.92
C CYS A 144 15.03 6.69 14.43
N LEU A 145 13.90 6.64 15.14
CA LEU A 145 13.87 6.80 16.59
C LEU A 145 14.61 5.67 17.30
N ILE A 146 14.44 4.42 16.85
CA ILE A 146 15.15 3.28 17.46
C ILE A 146 16.66 3.41 17.24
N ILE A 147 17.09 3.79 16.03
CA ILE A 147 18.52 3.97 15.71
C ILE A 147 19.14 5.09 16.55
N HIS A 148 18.43 6.21 16.69
CA HIS A 148 18.94 7.34 17.47
C HIS A 148 19.21 6.94 18.93
N PHE A 149 18.28 6.24 19.58
CA PHE A 149 18.40 5.85 20.99
C PHE A 149 19.24 4.59 21.25
N LYS A 150 19.17 3.58 20.39
CA LYS A 150 19.84 2.28 20.60
C LYS A 150 21.15 2.11 19.83
N GLY A 151 21.46 3.03 18.92
CA GLY A 151 22.63 2.96 18.06
C GLY A 151 22.38 2.27 16.72
N VAL A 152 23.38 2.38 15.84
CA VAL A 152 23.31 1.95 14.44
C VAL A 152 23.20 0.43 14.29
N ASP A 153 23.74 -0.35 15.23
CA ASP A 153 23.70 -1.83 15.21
C ASP A 153 22.27 -2.40 15.16
N TYR A 154 21.28 -1.65 15.67
CA TYR A 154 19.89 -2.07 15.68
C TYR A 154 19.17 -1.84 14.34
N TYR A 155 19.81 -1.21 13.35
CA TYR A 155 19.19 -0.88 12.07
C TYR A 155 18.51 -2.08 11.40
N TYR A 156 19.20 -3.22 11.30
CA TYR A 156 18.65 -4.40 10.63
C TYR A 156 17.39 -4.92 11.31
N ILE A 157 17.39 -5.03 12.65
CA ILE A 157 16.25 -5.52 13.42
C ILE A 157 15.08 -4.51 13.34
N SER A 158 15.37 -3.22 13.46
CA SER A 158 14.36 -2.17 13.38
C SER A 158 13.71 -2.11 12.01
N HIS A 159 14.49 -2.24 10.94
CA HIS A 159 14.00 -2.15 9.58
C HIS A 159 13.29 -3.44 9.12
N ALA A 160 13.94 -4.60 9.27
CA ALA A 160 13.46 -5.86 8.72
C ALA A 160 12.29 -6.45 9.52
N LEU A 161 12.24 -6.21 10.84
CA LEU A 161 11.23 -6.82 11.71
C LEU A 161 10.27 -5.80 12.30
N ILE A 162 10.76 -4.90 13.15
CA ILE A 162 9.90 -4.02 13.96
C ILE A 162 9.07 -3.09 13.08
N GLY A 163 9.72 -2.39 12.14
CA GLY A 163 9.05 -1.51 11.20
C GLY A 163 8.04 -2.26 10.34
N ARG A 164 8.40 -3.43 9.81
CA ARG A 164 7.48 -4.23 8.99
C ARG A 164 6.24 -4.66 9.77
N ILE A 165 6.40 -5.18 10.99
CA ILE A 165 5.27 -5.58 11.85
C ILE A 165 4.35 -4.38 12.10
N PHE A 166 4.92 -3.24 12.52
CA PHE A 166 4.16 -2.02 12.79
C PHE A 166 3.34 -1.57 11.57
N PHE A 167 3.99 -1.52 10.41
CA PHE A 167 3.36 -1.12 9.17
C PHE A 167 2.28 -2.10 8.68
N TYR A 168 2.49 -3.41 8.84
CA TYR A 168 1.50 -4.41 8.48
C TYR A 168 0.28 -4.39 9.40
N ILE A 169 0.45 -4.09 10.70
CA ILE A 169 -0.70 -3.89 11.60
C ILE A 169 -1.59 -2.74 11.09
N LEU A 170 -0.99 -1.59 10.75
CA LEU A 170 -1.73 -0.46 10.17
C LEU A 170 -2.40 -0.83 8.84
N SER A 171 -1.69 -1.57 7.99
CA SER A 171 -2.23 -2.04 6.71
C SER A 171 -3.41 -2.99 6.89
N ILE A 172 -3.35 -3.93 7.85
CA ILE A 172 -4.44 -4.85 8.18
C ILE A 172 -5.68 -4.07 8.63
N ILE A 173 -5.51 -3.02 9.44
CA ILE A 173 -6.60 -2.14 9.87
C ILE A 173 -7.27 -1.51 8.64
N LEU A 174 -6.49 -0.90 7.74
CA LEU A 174 -7.02 -0.32 6.50
C LEU A 174 -7.80 -1.36 5.67
N TYR A 175 -7.20 -2.54 5.46
CA TYR A 175 -7.79 -3.60 4.65
C TYR A 175 -9.07 -4.15 5.26
N PHE A 176 -9.14 -4.25 6.59
CA PHE A 176 -10.35 -4.66 7.29
C PHE A 176 -11.50 -3.68 7.05
N TYR A 177 -11.25 -2.37 7.16
CA TYR A 177 -12.28 -1.36 6.94
C TYR A 177 -12.71 -1.25 5.47
N VAL A 178 -11.76 -1.36 4.53
CA VAL A 178 -12.04 -1.20 3.09
C VAL A 178 -12.63 -2.46 2.46
N PHE A 179 -12.12 -3.64 2.77
CA PHE A 179 -12.56 -4.87 2.10
C PHE A 179 -13.54 -5.67 2.97
N THR A 180 -13.16 -6.01 4.21
CA THR A 180 -13.93 -6.95 5.04
C THR A 180 -15.23 -6.34 5.54
N LYS A 181 -15.17 -5.15 6.17
CA LYS A 181 -16.35 -4.47 6.70
C LYS A 181 -17.35 -4.12 5.60
N ALA A 182 -16.86 -3.65 4.46
CA ALA A 182 -17.70 -3.32 3.31
C ALA A 182 -18.43 -4.54 2.77
N GLN A 183 -17.73 -5.67 2.67
CA GLN A 183 -18.34 -6.93 2.23
C GLN A 183 -19.44 -7.39 3.20
N ILE A 184 -19.19 -7.32 4.51
CA ILE A 184 -20.19 -7.70 5.55
C ILE A 184 -21.43 -6.81 5.47
N ILE A 185 -21.27 -5.49 5.36
CA ILE A 185 -22.40 -4.54 5.27
C ILE A 185 -23.20 -4.75 3.97
N SER A 186 -22.52 -5.07 2.86
CA SER A 186 -23.16 -5.27 1.57
C SER A 186 -23.91 -6.60 1.45
N GLN A 187 -23.65 -7.56 2.33
CA GLN A 187 -24.42 -8.80 2.39
C GLN A 187 -25.80 -8.49 2.98
N LYS A 188 -26.81 -8.45 2.10
CA LYS A 188 -28.22 -8.45 2.52
C LYS A 188 -28.52 -9.77 3.25
N VAL A 189 -28.40 -9.79 4.57
CA VAL A 189 -29.20 -10.69 5.39
C VAL A 189 -30.64 -10.23 5.21
N GLY A 190 -31.46 -11.07 4.57
CA GLY A 190 -32.84 -10.73 4.21
C GLY A 190 -33.55 -10.06 5.38
N GLY A 191 -34.15 -8.90 5.13
CA GLY A 191 -35.00 -8.26 6.11
C GLY A 191 -36.17 -9.20 6.37
N PHE A 192 -36.25 -9.74 7.60
CA PHE A 192 -37.43 -10.46 8.04
C PHE A 192 -38.55 -9.43 8.22
N GLY A 193 -39.38 -9.26 7.19
CA GLY A 193 -40.68 -8.64 7.34
C GLY A 193 -41.62 -9.67 7.96
N TYR A 194 -42.14 -9.38 9.15
CA TYR A 194 -43.29 -10.13 9.65
C TYR A 194 -44.47 -9.82 8.74
N VAL A 195 -45.07 -10.87 8.17
CA VAL A 195 -46.36 -10.76 7.50
C VAL A 195 -47.39 -10.48 8.59
N ASP A 196 -47.99 -9.29 8.56
CA ASP A 196 -49.15 -8.98 9.41
C ASP A 196 -50.35 -9.77 8.85
N ASP A 197 -50.67 -10.90 9.49
CA ASP A 197 -51.87 -11.68 9.22
C ASP A 197 -53.06 -11.02 9.91
N ASN A 198 -53.58 -9.95 9.30
CA ASN A 198 -54.90 -9.42 9.63
C ASN A 198 -55.90 -9.88 8.56
N LYS A 199 -56.54 -11.02 8.83
CA LYS A 199 -57.83 -11.42 8.27
C LYS A 199 -58.78 -11.81 9.40
#